data_AF-A0A3M9MNE0-F1
#
_entry.id   AF-A0A3M9MNE0-F1
#
_cell.length_a   1.000
_cell.length_b   1.000
_cell.length_c   1.000
_cell.angle_alpha   90.00
_cell.angle_beta   90.00
_cell.angle_gamma   90.00
#
_symmetry.space_group_name_H-M   'P 1'
#
loop_
_entity.id
_entity.type
_entity.pdbx_description
1 polymer ?
#
loop_
_entity_poly.entity_id
_entity_poly.type
_entity_poly.pdbx_seq_one_letter_code
_entity_poly.pdbx_strand_id
1 'polypeptide(L)'
;MLSTTNTASALKPSLLTWLRQPVDNAPLVVFRWMFGLLLFLETAGAIATGWVKKNMIEPTVLFPFIGFEWVRPLPGNGMYFYYGTMAVLGLLVMVGLYYRASMAAFTLLWWGAYLMQKSSYNNHYYLLLVLCFLMLLVPAHAYASLDARRNPALRSLSCPRWCLTIFVVQMGIVYTYAAIAKINVDWLAGTPIRTWFANKSHYWLIGGLLQQAWFQKIVVYGGIFFDLLIVPLLLWRYTRPLAFLMAIFFHGFNSAVFHIGIFPYLALALCVFFFPPETIRRKFLRRKPVFDSAQPLSQTMGLAERSLLLLLAVHLLLQVALPMRQWWFPGNTNWSEEGHRMSWHMMLRFKTGFARFKVVADGKVFWENPEAHLTSKQTRTVATRPDLLWQYSQFLARKYQKLGYRQVEVFAHTNVSLNNRPAQLLVDSTVNLAAVPWQPHTPSPWVVPLQEKK
;
A
#
# COMPACT_ATOMS: atom_id res chain seq x y z
N MET A 1 -0.66 -68.58 7.57
CA MET A 1 0.16 -67.37 7.81
C MET A 1 -0.36 -66.25 6.93
N LEU A 2 -1.23 -65.40 7.46
CA LEU A 2 -1.72 -64.20 6.78
C LEU A 2 -0.79 -63.05 7.16
N SER A 3 -0.01 -62.59 6.19
CA SER A 3 0.84 -61.40 6.27
C SER A 3 -0.05 -60.17 6.30
N THR A 4 -0.24 -59.58 7.48
CA THR A 4 -0.83 -58.25 7.63
C THR A 4 0.20 -57.20 7.22
N THR A 5 0.09 -56.71 5.99
CA THR A 5 0.81 -55.51 5.54
C THR A 5 0.25 -54.31 6.30
N ASN A 6 1.03 -53.88 7.30
CA ASN A 6 0.75 -52.70 8.11
C ASN A 6 0.94 -51.45 7.22
N THR A 7 -0.13 -51.02 6.56
CA THR A 7 -0.19 -49.73 5.86
C THR A 7 -0.23 -48.61 6.90
N ALA A 8 0.93 -48.30 7.48
CA ALA A 8 1.10 -47.13 8.31
C ALA A 8 0.68 -45.90 7.48
N SER A 9 -0.47 -45.31 7.83
CA SER A 9 -0.92 -44.07 7.22
C SER A 9 0.17 -43.02 7.44
N ALA A 10 0.78 -42.55 6.35
CA ALA A 10 1.81 -41.51 6.43
C ALA A 10 1.17 -40.26 7.04
N LEU A 11 1.51 -39.98 8.30
CA LEU A 11 1.04 -38.80 9.02
C LEU A 11 1.26 -37.56 8.16
N LYS A 12 0.22 -36.74 7.99
CA LYS A 12 0.33 -35.48 7.25
C LYS A 12 1.44 -34.64 7.89
N PRO A 13 2.41 -34.14 7.10
CA PRO A 13 3.50 -33.33 7.65
C PRO A 13 2.92 -32.08 8.34
N SER A 14 3.55 -31.65 9.43
CA SER A 14 3.17 -30.40 10.10
C SER A 14 3.23 -29.21 9.13
N LEU A 15 2.46 -28.14 9.40
CA LEU A 15 2.50 -26.92 8.57
C LEU A 15 3.92 -26.37 8.43
N LEU A 16 4.69 -26.40 9.51
CA LEU A 16 6.08 -25.94 9.52
C LEU A 16 6.98 -26.82 8.64
N THR A 17 6.83 -28.14 8.72
CA THR A 17 7.52 -29.07 7.83
C THR A 17 7.16 -28.79 6.38
N TRP A 18 5.88 -28.59 6.06
CA TRP A 18 5.40 -28.28 4.72
C TRP A 18 5.93 -26.95 4.18
N LEU A 19 6.02 -25.91 5.02
CA LEU A 19 6.55 -24.59 4.64
C LEU A 19 8.05 -24.62 4.36
N ARG A 20 8.80 -25.53 4.99
CA ARG A 20 10.26 -25.64 4.82
C ARG A 20 10.68 -26.53 3.66
N GLN A 21 9.78 -27.36 3.14
CA GLN A 21 10.05 -28.23 2.00
C GLN A 21 10.62 -27.43 0.81
N PRO A 22 11.70 -27.90 0.17
CA PRO A 22 12.27 -27.24 -0.98
C PRO A 22 11.31 -27.33 -2.17
N VAL A 23 11.14 -26.22 -2.88
CA VAL A 23 10.38 -26.12 -4.12
C VAL A 23 11.19 -25.36 -5.15
N ASP A 24 10.88 -25.57 -6.44
CA ASP A 24 11.54 -24.84 -7.52
C ASP A 24 11.36 -23.31 -7.35
N ASN A 25 12.46 -22.57 -7.36
CA ASN A 25 12.46 -21.12 -7.11
C ASN A 25 12.10 -20.27 -8.34
N ALA A 26 11.69 -20.88 -9.46
CA ALA A 26 11.33 -20.17 -10.69
C ALA A 26 10.32 -19.01 -10.49
N PRO A 27 9.22 -19.16 -9.72
CA PRO A 27 8.30 -18.03 -9.47
C PRO A 27 8.98 -16.84 -8.80
N LEU A 28 9.87 -17.08 -7.84
CA LEU A 28 10.58 -16.03 -7.13
C LEU A 28 11.56 -15.27 -8.06
N VAL A 29 12.25 -16.00 -8.95
CA VAL A 29 13.18 -15.42 -9.93
C VAL A 29 12.44 -14.53 -10.92
N VAL A 30 11.32 -15.03 -11.47
CA VAL A 30 10.50 -14.27 -12.43
C VAL A 30 9.86 -13.08 -11.74
N PHE A 31 9.39 -13.23 -10.50
CA PHE A 31 8.89 -12.13 -9.70
C PHE A 31 9.96 -11.06 -9.48
N ARG A 32 11.22 -11.43 -9.19
CA ARG A 32 12.32 -10.47 -9.05
C ARG A 32 12.51 -9.61 -10.31
N TRP A 33 12.42 -10.21 -11.50
CA TRP A 33 12.50 -9.47 -12.76
C TRP A 33 11.36 -8.46 -12.89
N MET A 34 10.12 -8.92 -12.71
CA MET A 34 8.94 -8.06 -12.82
C MET A 34 8.96 -6.97 -11.75
N PHE A 35 9.26 -7.32 -10.50
CA PHE A 35 9.30 -6.42 -9.36
C PHE A 35 10.37 -5.33 -9.56
N GLY A 36 11.61 -5.70 -9.90
CA GLY A 36 12.67 -4.72 -10.16
C GLY A 36 12.34 -3.78 -11.32
N LEU A 37 11.71 -4.28 -12.39
CA LEU A 37 11.20 -3.44 -13.48
C LEU A 37 10.13 -2.46 -12.97
N LEU A 38 9.18 -2.93 -12.16
CA LEU A 38 8.15 -2.07 -11.57
C LEU A 38 8.74 -1.02 -10.62
N LEU A 39 9.75 -1.36 -9.83
CA LEU A 39 10.49 -0.41 -8.99
C LEU A 39 11.13 0.70 -9.83
N PHE A 40 11.78 0.33 -10.94
CA PHE A 40 12.35 1.28 -11.89
C PHE A 40 11.27 2.17 -12.50
N LEU A 41 10.19 1.58 -13.04
CA LEU A 41 9.14 2.33 -13.71
C LEU A 41 8.40 3.28 -12.77
N GLU A 42 8.15 2.90 -11.52
CA GLU A 42 7.51 3.79 -10.54
C GLU A 42 8.39 4.99 -10.21
N THR A 43 9.69 4.77 -9.99
CA THR A 43 10.60 5.83 -9.54
C THR A 43 11.07 6.73 -10.69
N ALA A 44 11.42 6.16 -11.84
CA ALA A 44 11.71 6.91 -13.06
C ALA A 44 10.46 7.59 -13.61
N GLY A 45 9.31 6.91 -13.58
CA GLY A 45 8.01 7.47 -13.98
C GLY A 45 7.58 8.64 -13.09
N ALA A 46 7.83 8.58 -11.78
CA ALA A 46 7.57 9.70 -10.88
C ALA A 46 8.39 10.96 -11.26
N ILE A 47 9.61 10.79 -11.79
CA ILE A 47 10.39 11.90 -12.35
C ILE A 47 9.75 12.38 -13.65
N ALA A 48 9.54 11.47 -14.61
CA ALA A 48 9.08 11.79 -15.97
C ALA A 48 7.70 12.46 -16.01
N THR A 49 6.79 12.06 -15.11
CA THR A 49 5.43 12.64 -14.99
C THR A 49 5.40 13.97 -14.22
N GLY A 50 6.54 14.41 -13.68
CA GLY A 50 6.65 15.59 -12.82
C GLY A 50 6.09 15.37 -11.42
N TRP A 51 5.79 14.14 -11.01
CA TRP A 51 5.30 13.83 -9.67
C TRP A 51 6.32 14.22 -8.59
N VAL A 52 7.61 13.94 -8.81
CA VAL A 52 8.69 14.31 -7.85
C VAL A 52 8.70 15.82 -7.63
N LYS A 53 8.66 16.59 -8.72
CA LYS A 53 8.63 18.05 -8.66
C LYS A 53 7.46 18.57 -7.81
N LYS A 54 6.25 18.15 -8.18
CA LYS A 54 5.00 18.64 -7.60
C LYS A 54 4.80 18.26 -6.13
N ASN A 55 5.37 17.14 -5.69
CA ASN A 55 5.10 16.60 -4.34
C ASN A 55 6.28 16.69 -3.37
N MET A 56 7.51 16.80 -3.89
CA MET A 56 8.74 16.73 -3.08
C MET A 56 9.65 17.96 -3.24
N ILE A 57 9.48 18.78 -4.28
CA ILE A 57 10.34 19.96 -4.54
C ILE A 57 9.55 21.27 -4.40
N GLU A 58 8.43 21.41 -5.11
CA GLU A 58 7.61 22.63 -5.11
C GLU A 58 6.95 22.96 -3.74
N PRO A 59 6.53 21.98 -2.91
CA PRO A 59 5.91 22.29 -1.62
C PRO A 59 6.86 22.98 -0.64
N THR A 60 6.49 24.18 -0.21
CA THR A 60 7.24 24.96 0.81
C THR A 60 6.86 24.57 2.24
N VAL A 61 5.63 24.07 2.43
CA VAL A 61 5.17 23.47 3.69
C VAL A 61 5.13 21.96 3.54
N LEU A 62 5.74 21.26 4.51
CA LEU A 62 5.85 19.81 4.51
C LEU A 62 4.86 19.17 5.47
N PHE A 63 4.35 18.00 5.10
CA PHE A 63 3.50 17.17 5.95
C PHE A 63 4.11 15.78 6.08
N PRO A 64 5.23 15.61 6.81
CA PRO A 64 5.76 14.29 7.09
C PRO A 64 4.79 13.50 7.97
N PHE A 65 5.01 12.19 8.08
CA PHE A 65 4.35 11.41 9.12
C PHE A 65 4.72 11.99 10.51
N ILE A 66 3.74 12.07 11.40
CA ILE A 66 3.92 12.69 12.72
C ILE A 66 4.88 11.83 13.53
N GLY A 67 5.91 12.44 14.13
CA GLY A 67 7.05 11.76 14.75
C GLY A 67 8.26 11.56 13.81
N PHE A 68 8.13 11.91 12.53
CA PHE A 68 9.20 11.83 11.52
C PHE A 68 9.49 13.21 10.90
N GLU A 69 9.32 14.30 11.65
CA GLU A 69 9.53 15.68 11.18
C GLU A 69 10.98 15.99 10.78
N TRP A 70 11.91 15.13 11.20
CA TRP A 70 13.34 15.17 10.86
C TRP A 70 13.62 14.56 9.47
N VAL A 71 12.73 13.73 8.93
CA VAL A 71 12.85 13.16 7.58
C VAL A 71 12.24 14.15 6.60
N ARG A 72 13.08 14.91 5.89
CA ARG A 72 12.65 15.95 4.95
C ARG A 72 13.14 15.68 3.53
N PRO A 73 12.41 16.12 2.49
CA PRO A 73 12.91 16.11 1.13
C PRO A 73 14.25 16.85 1.04
N LEU A 74 15.16 16.31 0.21
CA LEU A 74 16.42 16.97 -0.09
C LEU A 74 16.17 18.30 -0.83
N PRO A 75 16.93 19.36 -0.52
CA PRO A 75 16.69 20.69 -1.07
C PRO A 75 16.97 20.77 -2.58
N GLY A 76 16.38 21.77 -3.23
CA GLY A 76 16.57 22.04 -4.66
C GLY A 76 16.24 20.81 -5.52
N ASN A 77 17.17 20.42 -6.39
CA ASN A 77 17.02 19.26 -7.27
C ASN A 77 17.39 17.92 -6.59
N GLY A 78 17.70 17.91 -5.28
CA GLY A 78 18.15 16.72 -4.56
C GLY A 78 17.19 15.53 -4.67
N MET A 79 15.88 15.78 -4.70
CA MET A 79 14.87 14.72 -4.83
C MET A 79 14.85 14.06 -6.21
N TYR A 80 15.33 14.71 -7.28
CA TYR A 80 15.51 14.05 -8.56
C TYR A 80 16.63 13.01 -8.50
N PHE A 81 17.75 13.35 -7.87
CA PHE A 81 18.84 12.40 -7.65
C PHE A 81 18.41 11.27 -6.74
N TYR A 82 17.66 11.57 -5.67
CA TYR A 82 17.09 10.56 -4.77
C TYR A 82 16.27 9.50 -5.53
N TYR A 83 15.30 9.95 -6.34
CA TYR A 83 14.47 9.04 -7.14
C TYR A 83 15.25 8.39 -8.29
N GLY A 84 16.24 9.07 -8.87
CA GLY A 84 17.13 8.52 -9.89
C GLY A 84 17.98 7.36 -9.36
N THR A 85 18.52 7.50 -8.15
CA THR A 85 19.23 6.42 -7.45
C THR A 85 18.29 5.23 -7.21
N MET A 86 17.06 5.48 -6.78
CA MET A 86 16.07 4.41 -6.61
C MET A 86 15.76 3.69 -7.93
N ALA A 87 15.65 4.42 -9.04
CA ALA A 87 15.42 3.83 -10.35
C ALA A 87 16.56 2.88 -10.74
N VAL A 88 17.81 3.30 -10.57
CA VAL A 88 18.98 2.44 -10.79
C VAL A 88 18.95 1.22 -9.88
N LEU A 89 18.68 1.39 -8.58
CA LEU A 89 18.55 0.29 -7.63
C LEU A 89 17.45 -0.71 -8.05
N GLY A 90 16.33 -0.25 -8.59
CA GLY A 90 15.28 -1.10 -9.16
C GLY A 90 15.80 -2.00 -10.28
N LEU A 91 16.61 -1.46 -11.18
CA LEU A 91 17.29 -2.25 -12.24
C LEU A 91 18.32 -3.23 -11.64
N LEU A 92 19.06 -2.84 -10.61
CA LEU A 92 20.00 -3.73 -9.92
C LEU A 92 19.28 -4.90 -9.25
N VAL A 93 18.12 -4.67 -8.62
CA VAL A 93 17.24 -5.73 -8.10
C VAL A 93 16.75 -6.63 -9.25
N MET A 94 16.31 -6.03 -10.37
CA MET A 94 15.83 -6.73 -11.57
C MET A 94 16.88 -7.67 -12.15
N VAL A 95 18.16 -7.30 -12.20
CA VAL A 95 19.24 -8.19 -12.68
C VAL A 95 19.88 -9.02 -11.56
N GLY A 96 19.59 -8.68 -10.30
CA GLY A 96 20.05 -9.39 -9.11
C GLY A 96 21.54 -9.20 -8.92
N LEU A 97 21.98 -7.95 -9.00
CA LEU A 97 23.34 -7.51 -8.71
C LEU A 97 23.37 -6.86 -7.33
N TYR A 98 24.24 -7.38 -6.46
CA TYR A 98 24.30 -7.04 -5.04
C TYR A 98 22.91 -7.06 -4.39
N TYR A 99 22.11 -8.07 -4.73
CA TYR A 99 20.65 -8.08 -4.54
C TYR A 99 20.23 -7.65 -3.14
N ARG A 100 20.84 -8.21 -2.09
CA ARG A 100 20.49 -7.88 -0.70
C ARG A 100 20.77 -6.41 -0.40
N ALA A 101 21.91 -5.88 -0.84
CA ALA A 101 22.28 -4.49 -0.64
C ALA A 101 21.41 -3.54 -1.49
N SER A 102 21.20 -3.87 -2.76
CA SER A 102 20.35 -3.10 -3.68
C SER A 102 18.91 -3.01 -3.19
N MET A 103 18.36 -4.14 -2.74
CA MET A 103 17.01 -4.20 -2.16
C MET A 103 16.95 -3.43 -0.83
N ALA A 104 17.98 -3.50 0.02
CA ALA A 104 18.00 -2.79 1.30
C ALA A 104 18.07 -1.28 1.11
N ALA A 105 18.97 -0.82 0.24
CA ALA A 105 19.08 0.59 -0.13
C ALA A 105 17.77 1.11 -0.74
N PHE A 106 17.17 0.36 -1.67
CA PHE A 106 15.88 0.77 -2.25
C PHE A 106 14.80 0.84 -1.17
N THR A 107 14.72 -0.15 -0.28
CA THR A 107 13.72 -0.18 0.81
C THR A 107 13.85 1.02 1.72
N LEU A 108 15.07 1.37 2.14
CA LEU A 108 15.33 2.52 3.00
C LEU A 108 14.98 3.84 2.31
N LEU A 109 15.32 3.99 1.03
CA LEU A 109 14.98 5.18 0.26
C LEU A 109 13.46 5.30 0.05
N TRP A 110 12.78 4.19 -0.26
CA TRP A 110 11.32 4.20 -0.41
C TRP A 110 10.63 4.51 0.93
N TRP A 111 11.15 4.00 2.05
CA TRP A 111 10.65 4.33 3.38
C TRP A 111 10.84 5.81 3.72
N GLY A 112 12.02 6.37 3.42
CA GLY A 112 12.26 7.81 3.54
C GLY A 112 11.25 8.64 2.75
N ALA A 113 11.13 8.38 1.44
CA ALA A 113 10.18 9.09 0.58
C ALA A 113 8.71 8.95 1.05
N TYR A 114 8.33 7.76 1.51
CA TYR A 114 7.01 7.49 2.06
C TYR A 114 6.71 8.34 3.31
N LEU A 115 7.70 8.53 4.19
CA LEU A 115 7.53 9.30 5.42
C LEU A 115 7.59 10.82 5.24
N MET A 116 8.32 11.30 4.23
CA MET A 116 8.51 12.74 3.98
C MET A 116 7.23 13.50 3.63
N GLN A 117 6.25 12.85 2.99
CA GLN A 117 5.08 13.53 2.44
C GLN A 117 3.79 12.70 2.58
N LYS A 118 3.22 12.71 3.78
CA LYS A 118 1.94 12.08 4.14
C LYS A 118 0.75 12.60 3.32
N SER A 119 0.82 13.82 2.79
CA SER A 119 -0.22 14.37 1.89
C SER A 119 -0.36 13.60 0.58
N SER A 120 0.63 12.76 0.23
CA SER A 120 0.61 11.86 -0.94
C SER A 120 0.44 10.39 -0.58
N TYR A 121 0.01 10.07 0.65
CA TYR A 121 -0.21 8.70 1.08
C TYR A 121 -1.13 7.91 0.15
N ASN A 122 -0.76 6.66 -0.13
CA ASN A 122 -1.63 5.66 -0.76
C ASN A 122 -1.35 4.25 -0.19
N ASN A 123 -2.37 3.40 -0.14
CA ASN A 123 -2.25 2.01 0.31
C ASN A 123 -1.30 1.19 -0.58
N HIS A 124 -1.20 1.48 -1.87
CA HIS A 124 -0.27 0.74 -2.73
C HIS A 124 1.21 1.12 -2.51
N TYR A 125 1.51 2.34 -2.05
CA TYR A 125 2.86 2.71 -1.62
C TYR A 125 3.25 1.99 -0.32
N TYR A 126 2.28 1.79 0.56
CA TYR A 126 2.45 0.95 1.74
C TYR A 126 2.64 -0.53 1.35
N LEU A 127 1.87 -1.06 0.40
CA LEU A 127 2.09 -2.42 -0.13
C LEU A 127 3.49 -2.56 -0.72
N LEU A 128 3.98 -1.54 -1.44
CA LEU A 128 5.34 -1.59 -1.99
C LEU A 128 6.41 -1.69 -0.89
N LEU A 129 6.23 -0.97 0.23
CA LEU A 129 7.10 -1.12 1.42
C LEU A 129 7.07 -2.55 1.97
N VAL A 130 5.88 -3.12 2.12
CA VAL A 130 5.70 -4.49 2.61
C VAL A 130 6.41 -5.48 1.68
N LEU A 131 6.21 -5.37 0.36
CA LEU A 131 6.87 -6.26 -0.61
C LEU A 131 8.38 -6.07 -0.66
N CYS A 132 8.88 -4.83 -0.53
CA CYS A 132 10.32 -4.55 -0.42
C CYS A 132 10.91 -5.27 0.80
N PHE A 133 10.24 -5.19 1.95
CA PHE A 133 10.62 -5.92 3.17
C PHE A 133 10.62 -7.44 2.94
N LEU A 134 9.55 -8.02 2.37
CA LEU A 134 9.50 -9.46 2.10
C LEU A 134 10.58 -9.90 1.10
N MET A 135 10.87 -9.08 0.09
CA MET A 135 11.94 -9.33 -0.88
C MET A 135 13.33 -9.37 -0.23
N LEU A 136 13.59 -8.60 0.84
CA LEU A 136 14.86 -8.69 1.58
C LEU A 136 15.09 -10.06 2.22
N LEU A 137 14.01 -10.75 2.59
CA LEU A 137 14.06 -12.01 3.34
C LEU A 137 14.27 -13.22 2.43
N VAL A 138 13.84 -13.15 1.18
CA VAL A 138 13.84 -14.28 0.24
C VAL A 138 15.10 -14.31 -0.63
N PRO A 139 15.63 -15.51 -0.97
CA PRO A 139 16.85 -15.67 -1.76
C PRO A 139 16.59 -15.53 -3.28
N ALA A 140 15.95 -14.44 -3.72
CA ALA A 140 15.55 -14.27 -5.12
C ALA A 140 16.71 -14.12 -6.11
N HIS A 141 17.93 -13.90 -5.60
CA HIS A 141 19.17 -13.83 -6.35
C HIS A 141 19.86 -15.20 -6.51
N ALA A 142 19.34 -16.28 -5.93
CA ALA A 142 19.99 -17.59 -6.01
C ALA A 142 19.97 -18.20 -7.43
N TYR A 143 19.21 -17.64 -8.38
CA TYR A 143 19.19 -18.12 -9.76
C TYR A 143 18.93 -17.00 -10.77
N ALA A 144 19.48 -17.18 -11.98
CA ALA A 144 19.39 -16.25 -13.11
C ALA A 144 19.65 -14.77 -12.72
N SER A 145 20.64 -14.56 -11.88
CA SER A 145 21.07 -13.27 -11.37
C SER A 145 22.55 -13.04 -11.65
N LEU A 146 22.99 -11.78 -11.61
CA LEU A 146 24.41 -11.47 -11.70
C LEU A 146 25.18 -11.94 -10.44
N ASP A 147 24.55 -11.96 -9.27
CA ASP A 147 25.16 -12.48 -8.04
C ASP A 147 25.48 -13.98 -8.14
N ALA A 148 24.54 -14.81 -8.60
CA ALA A 148 24.77 -16.25 -8.78
C ALA A 148 25.75 -16.55 -9.93
N ARG A 149 25.87 -15.65 -10.91
CA ARG A 149 26.89 -15.74 -11.96
C ARG A 149 28.29 -15.43 -11.41
N ARG A 150 28.41 -14.42 -10.55
CA ARG A 150 29.68 -13.99 -9.94
C ARG A 150 30.14 -14.93 -8.82
N ASN A 151 29.21 -15.48 -8.06
CA ASN A 151 29.46 -16.42 -7.00
C ASN A 151 28.59 -17.68 -7.19
N PRO A 152 29.14 -18.73 -7.84
CA PRO A 152 28.44 -19.99 -8.07
C PRO A 152 27.93 -20.67 -6.78
N ALA A 153 28.54 -20.42 -5.63
CA ALA A 153 28.10 -20.99 -4.34
C ALA A 153 26.70 -20.48 -3.91
N LEU A 154 26.23 -19.35 -4.44
CA LEU A 154 24.88 -18.86 -4.21
C LEU A 154 23.83 -19.57 -5.07
N ARG A 155 24.26 -20.31 -6.09
CA ARG A 155 23.36 -20.88 -7.08
C ARG A 155 22.51 -21.98 -6.47
N SER A 156 21.19 -21.79 -6.48
CA SER A 156 20.22 -22.81 -6.07
C SER A 156 19.10 -22.91 -7.09
N LEU A 157 18.62 -24.13 -7.33
CA LEU A 157 17.42 -24.38 -8.13
C LEU A 157 16.13 -24.32 -7.31
N SER A 158 16.25 -24.29 -5.98
CA SER A 158 15.13 -24.35 -5.06
C SER A 158 15.20 -23.27 -3.98
N CYS A 159 14.07 -23.07 -3.30
CA CYS A 159 13.96 -22.33 -2.07
C CYS A 159 12.95 -23.04 -1.16
N PRO A 160 12.96 -22.77 0.16
CA PRO A 160 11.88 -23.21 1.03
C PRO A 160 10.52 -22.70 0.53
N ARG A 161 9.47 -23.52 0.63
CA ARG A 161 8.13 -23.18 0.15
C ARG A 161 7.57 -21.87 0.71
N TRP A 162 7.91 -21.54 1.97
CA TRP A 162 7.50 -20.28 2.59
C TRP A 162 7.93 -19.06 1.77
N CYS A 163 9.06 -19.12 1.04
CA CYS A 163 9.53 -18.01 0.20
C CYS A 163 8.52 -17.63 -0.90
N LEU A 164 7.64 -18.56 -1.30
CA LEU A 164 6.56 -18.30 -2.25
C LEU A 164 5.25 -18.02 -1.51
N THR A 165 4.94 -18.81 -0.48
CA THR A 165 3.68 -18.72 0.26
C THR A 165 3.48 -17.38 0.96
N ILE A 166 4.55 -16.71 1.44
CA ILE A 166 4.42 -15.40 2.09
C ILE A 166 3.75 -14.35 1.20
N PHE A 167 4.00 -14.37 -0.12
CA PHE A 167 3.41 -13.42 -1.06
C PHE A 167 1.94 -13.73 -1.31
N VAL A 168 1.58 -15.02 -1.36
CA VAL A 168 0.19 -15.48 -1.46
C VAL A 168 -0.61 -15.05 -0.22
N VAL A 169 -0.04 -15.25 0.98
CA VAL A 169 -0.68 -14.85 2.24
C VAL A 169 -0.83 -13.33 2.32
N GLN A 170 0.23 -12.58 1.99
CA GLN A 170 0.17 -11.11 1.97
C GLN A 170 -0.90 -10.59 1.01
N MET A 171 -0.99 -11.18 -0.18
CA MET A 171 -2.03 -10.85 -1.15
C MET A 171 -3.42 -11.19 -0.60
N GLY A 172 -3.58 -12.37 0.01
CA GLY A 172 -4.78 -12.76 0.77
C GLY A 172 -5.24 -11.69 1.75
N ILE A 173 -4.34 -11.24 2.63
CA ILE A 173 -4.62 -10.19 3.62
C ILE A 173 -5.13 -8.91 2.94
N VAL A 174 -4.40 -8.41 1.93
CA VAL A 174 -4.75 -7.17 1.23
C VAL A 174 -6.15 -7.24 0.61
N TYR A 175 -6.44 -8.32 -0.12
CA TYR A 175 -7.71 -8.50 -0.81
C TYR A 175 -8.88 -8.76 0.13
N THR A 176 -8.67 -9.54 1.20
CA THR A 176 -9.70 -9.76 2.22
C THR A 176 -10.10 -8.44 2.90
N TYR A 177 -9.14 -7.63 3.33
CA TYR A 177 -9.47 -6.32 3.91
C TYR A 177 -10.04 -5.34 2.88
N ALA A 178 -9.61 -5.41 1.62
CA ALA A 178 -10.20 -4.60 0.55
C ALA A 178 -11.70 -4.94 0.32
N ALA A 179 -12.05 -6.22 0.39
CA ALA A 179 -13.43 -6.68 0.31
C ALA A 179 -14.25 -6.24 1.53
N ILE A 180 -13.75 -6.50 2.75
CA ILE A 180 -14.40 -6.09 4.00
C ILE A 180 -14.67 -4.58 4.00
N ALA A 181 -13.69 -3.78 3.60
CA ALA A 181 -13.84 -2.33 3.60
C ALA A 181 -14.86 -1.83 2.57
N LYS A 182 -15.13 -2.59 1.50
CA LYS A 182 -16.21 -2.31 0.53
C LYS A 182 -17.60 -2.73 1.00
N ILE A 183 -17.71 -3.55 2.06
CA ILE A 183 -18.98 -3.87 2.69
C ILE A 183 -19.34 -2.72 3.65
N ASN A 184 -19.69 -1.58 3.07
CA ASN A 184 -20.14 -0.40 3.79
C ASN A 184 -21.31 0.26 3.06
N VAL A 185 -22.10 1.05 3.79
CA VAL A 185 -23.34 1.67 3.31
C VAL A 185 -23.12 2.47 2.01
N ASP A 186 -22.04 3.26 1.93
CA ASP A 186 -21.78 4.13 0.78
C ASP A 186 -21.37 3.35 -0.47
N TRP A 187 -20.55 2.33 -0.30
CA TRP A 187 -20.13 1.49 -1.41
C TRP A 187 -21.30 0.69 -1.96
N LEU A 188 -22.12 0.08 -1.08
CA LEU A 188 -23.31 -0.68 -1.49
C LEU A 188 -24.37 0.21 -2.17
N ALA A 189 -24.49 1.47 -1.75
CA ALA A 189 -25.31 2.46 -2.44
C ALA A 189 -24.73 2.91 -3.81
N GLY A 190 -23.48 2.53 -4.11
CA GLY A 190 -22.77 2.90 -5.34
C GLY A 190 -22.34 4.37 -5.39
N THR A 191 -22.33 5.07 -4.26
CA THR A 191 -22.10 6.52 -4.22
C THR A 191 -20.70 6.91 -4.73
N PRO A 192 -19.60 6.29 -4.28
CA PRO A 192 -18.26 6.61 -4.80
C PRO A 192 -18.13 6.29 -6.30
N ILE A 193 -18.69 5.16 -6.74
CA ILE A 193 -18.64 4.72 -8.15
C ILE A 193 -19.36 5.73 -9.05
N ARG A 194 -20.57 6.16 -8.68
CA ARG A 194 -21.34 7.15 -9.44
C ARG A 194 -20.58 8.46 -9.57
N THR A 195 -20.02 8.97 -8.48
CA THR A 195 -19.25 10.21 -8.48
C THR A 195 -17.99 10.09 -9.34
N TRP A 196 -17.25 8.98 -9.27
CA TRP A 196 -16.05 8.81 -10.11
C TRP A 196 -16.39 8.64 -11.58
N PHE A 197 -17.42 7.87 -11.93
CA PHE A 197 -17.82 7.62 -13.31
C PHE A 197 -18.43 8.85 -13.98
N ALA A 198 -19.14 9.70 -13.24
CA ALA A 198 -19.63 10.98 -13.76
C ALA A 198 -18.49 11.85 -14.32
N ASN A 199 -17.33 11.86 -13.65
CA ASN A 199 -16.14 12.60 -14.10
C ASN A 199 -15.44 11.96 -15.32
N LYS A 200 -15.92 10.81 -15.80
CA LYS A 200 -15.34 10.03 -16.90
C LYS A 200 -16.28 9.88 -18.09
N SER A 201 -17.37 10.64 -18.12
CA SER A 201 -18.35 10.65 -19.23
C SER A 201 -17.72 10.96 -20.59
N HIS A 202 -16.66 11.77 -20.62
CA HIS A 202 -15.93 12.17 -21.82
C HIS A 202 -15.06 11.05 -22.44
N TYR A 203 -14.94 9.87 -21.84
CA TYR A 203 -14.15 8.78 -22.40
C TYR A 203 -14.83 8.24 -23.67
N TRP A 204 -14.15 8.32 -24.81
CA TRP A 204 -14.72 7.98 -26.12
C TRP A 204 -15.26 6.55 -26.23
N LEU A 205 -14.57 5.56 -25.63
CA LEU A 205 -14.94 4.14 -25.78
C LEU A 205 -15.93 3.66 -24.70
N ILE A 206 -15.70 4.04 -23.44
CA ILE A 206 -16.41 3.48 -22.29
C ILE A 206 -17.24 4.51 -21.53
N GLY A 207 -17.15 5.81 -21.83
CA GLY A 207 -17.79 6.88 -21.08
C GLY A 207 -19.29 6.70 -20.93
N GLY A 208 -19.97 6.35 -22.03
CA GLY A 208 -21.42 6.04 -22.03
C GLY A 208 -21.79 4.80 -21.22
N LEU A 209 -20.96 3.75 -21.25
CA LEU A 209 -21.14 2.54 -20.45
C LEU A 209 -20.99 2.83 -18.95
N LEU A 210 -20.00 3.64 -18.58
CA LEU A 210 -19.76 4.05 -17.18
C LEU A 210 -20.97 4.82 -16.59
N GLN A 211 -21.79 5.47 -17.41
CA GLN A 211 -22.99 6.16 -16.92
C GLN A 211 -24.18 5.23 -16.65
N GLN A 212 -24.14 3.97 -17.12
CA GLN A 212 -25.26 3.05 -16.99
C GLN A 212 -25.39 2.53 -15.56
N ALA A 213 -26.59 2.67 -14.96
CA ALA A 213 -26.85 2.25 -13.59
C ALA A 213 -26.65 0.74 -13.38
N TRP A 214 -27.00 -0.09 -14.37
CA TRP A 214 -26.78 -1.54 -14.30
C TRP A 214 -25.28 -1.88 -14.27
N PHE A 215 -24.46 -1.16 -15.04
CA PHE A 215 -23.02 -1.36 -15.08
C PHE A 215 -22.35 -0.90 -13.78
N GLN A 216 -22.78 0.24 -13.22
CA GLN A 216 -22.34 0.71 -11.91
C GLN A 216 -22.61 -0.33 -10.81
N LYS A 217 -23.79 -0.97 -10.81
CA LYS A 217 -24.10 -2.07 -9.88
C LYS A 217 -23.17 -3.27 -10.06
N ILE A 218 -22.84 -3.66 -11.29
CA ILE A 218 -21.84 -4.70 -11.57
C ILE A 218 -20.48 -4.33 -10.98
N VAL A 219 -20.05 -3.08 -11.10
CA VAL A 219 -18.77 -2.63 -10.52
C VAL A 219 -18.79 -2.66 -8.98
N VAL A 220 -19.90 -2.26 -8.36
CA VAL A 220 -20.08 -2.28 -6.90
C VAL A 220 -19.97 -3.71 -6.35
N TYR A 221 -20.81 -4.62 -6.81
CA TYR A 221 -20.83 -6.00 -6.31
C TYR A 221 -19.64 -6.81 -6.83
N GLY A 222 -19.29 -6.62 -8.10
CA GLY A 222 -18.13 -7.24 -8.72
C GLY A 222 -16.83 -6.88 -8.02
N GLY A 223 -16.67 -5.63 -7.54
CA GLY A 223 -15.53 -5.23 -6.72
C GLY A 223 -15.43 -5.98 -5.40
N ILE A 224 -16.56 -6.20 -4.71
CA ILE A 224 -16.60 -6.98 -3.45
C ILE A 224 -16.26 -8.45 -3.72
N PHE A 225 -16.97 -9.08 -4.67
CA PHE A 225 -16.79 -10.50 -4.96
C PHE A 225 -15.41 -10.79 -5.55
N PHE A 226 -14.90 -9.92 -6.41
CA PHE A 226 -13.54 -10.05 -6.93
C PHE A 226 -12.53 -10.02 -5.78
N ASP A 227 -12.57 -8.98 -4.93
CA ASP A 227 -11.61 -8.85 -3.84
C ASP A 227 -11.71 -10.03 -2.86
N LEU A 228 -12.93 -10.50 -2.55
CA LEU A 228 -13.11 -11.62 -1.62
C LEU A 228 -12.65 -12.97 -2.20
N LEU A 229 -12.94 -13.21 -3.49
CA LEU A 229 -12.82 -14.54 -4.09
C LEU A 229 -11.57 -14.72 -4.95
N ILE A 230 -10.88 -13.66 -5.38
CA ILE A 230 -9.78 -13.80 -6.34
C ILE A 230 -8.66 -14.71 -5.81
N VAL A 231 -8.29 -14.57 -4.54
CA VAL A 231 -7.23 -15.37 -3.91
C VAL A 231 -7.63 -16.85 -3.78
N PRO A 232 -8.79 -17.24 -3.20
CA PRO A 232 -9.18 -18.66 -3.17
C PRO A 232 -9.37 -19.24 -4.58
N LEU A 233 -9.91 -18.47 -5.53
CA LEU A 233 -10.08 -18.93 -6.92
C LEU A 233 -8.74 -19.14 -7.64
N LEU A 234 -7.71 -18.34 -7.36
CA LEU A 234 -6.35 -18.56 -7.89
C LEU A 234 -5.64 -19.74 -7.22
N LEU A 235 -5.90 -19.97 -5.93
CA LEU A 235 -5.34 -21.13 -5.20
C LEU A 235 -5.91 -22.44 -5.74
N TRP A 236 -7.21 -22.48 -6.02
CA TRP A 236 -7.87 -23.68 -6.52
C TRP A 236 -7.54 -23.96 -7.99
N ARG A 237 -6.92 -25.12 -8.23
CA ARG A 237 -6.32 -25.46 -9.54
C ARG A 237 -7.28 -25.42 -10.73
N TYR A 238 -8.57 -25.70 -10.52
CA TYR A 238 -9.57 -25.76 -11.60
C TYR A 238 -10.07 -24.37 -12.01
N THR A 239 -10.22 -23.46 -11.04
CA THR A 239 -10.67 -22.08 -11.30
C THR A 239 -9.53 -21.14 -11.69
N ARG A 240 -8.28 -21.50 -11.37
CA ARG A 240 -7.11 -20.63 -11.55
C ARG A 240 -6.98 -19.98 -12.94
N PRO A 241 -7.15 -20.66 -14.09
CA PRO A 241 -7.01 -20.01 -15.39
C PRO A 241 -8.05 -18.92 -15.61
N LEU A 242 -9.31 -19.19 -15.25
CA LEU A 242 -10.41 -18.22 -15.32
C LEU A 242 -10.18 -17.05 -14.36
N ALA A 243 -9.79 -17.35 -13.11
CA ALA A 243 -9.48 -16.35 -12.10
C ALA A 243 -8.33 -15.41 -12.54
N PHE A 244 -7.31 -15.95 -13.20
CA PHE A 244 -6.21 -15.16 -13.75
C PHE A 244 -6.68 -14.25 -14.90
N LEU A 245 -7.54 -14.74 -15.79
CA LEU A 245 -8.16 -13.90 -16.83
C LEU A 245 -9.00 -12.77 -16.22
N MET A 246 -9.80 -13.09 -15.19
CA MET A 246 -10.55 -12.10 -14.42
C MET A 246 -9.63 -11.06 -13.78
N ALA A 247 -8.48 -11.48 -13.23
CA ALA A 247 -7.49 -10.56 -12.65
C ALA A 247 -6.93 -9.60 -13.70
N ILE A 248 -6.58 -10.09 -14.90
CA ILE A 248 -6.13 -9.24 -16.01
C ILE A 248 -7.19 -8.20 -16.35
N PHE A 249 -8.44 -8.61 -16.51
CA PHE A 249 -9.54 -7.70 -16.83
C PHE A 249 -9.76 -6.68 -15.70
N PHE A 250 -9.87 -7.12 -14.45
CA PHE A 250 -10.13 -6.25 -13.30
C PHE A 250 -9.02 -5.23 -13.08
N HIS A 251 -7.76 -5.66 -13.13
CA HIS A 251 -6.62 -4.77 -12.97
C HIS A 251 -6.43 -3.85 -14.18
N GLY A 252 -6.66 -4.35 -15.39
CA GLY A 252 -6.68 -3.53 -16.61
C GLY A 252 -7.75 -2.44 -16.55
N PHE A 253 -8.97 -2.80 -16.15
CA PHE A 253 -10.08 -1.87 -15.92
C PHE A 253 -9.71 -0.82 -14.87
N ASN A 254 -9.17 -1.24 -13.72
CA ASN A 254 -8.76 -0.32 -12.67
C ASN A 254 -7.65 0.64 -13.13
N SER A 255 -6.71 0.16 -13.94
CA SER A 255 -5.66 1.00 -14.51
C SER A 255 -6.25 2.05 -15.46
N ALA A 256 -7.09 1.63 -16.40
CA ALA A 256 -7.64 2.50 -17.44
C ALA A 256 -8.67 3.53 -16.90
N VAL A 257 -9.49 3.13 -15.93
CA VAL A 257 -10.59 3.94 -15.41
C VAL A 257 -10.18 4.75 -14.19
N PHE A 258 -9.56 4.10 -13.20
CA PHE A 258 -9.27 4.70 -11.90
C PHE A 258 -7.82 5.20 -11.75
N HIS A 259 -6.90 4.83 -12.67
CA HIS A 259 -5.50 5.28 -12.65
C HIS A 259 -4.79 5.05 -11.31
N ILE A 260 -4.91 3.84 -10.74
CA ILE A 260 -4.43 3.49 -9.38
C ILE A 260 -2.90 3.25 -9.31
N GLY A 261 -2.11 3.93 -10.14
CA GLY A 261 -0.65 3.86 -10.15
C GLY A 261 -0.09 2.46 -10.41
N ILE A 262 0.99 2.09 -9.71
CA ILE A 262 1.68 0.79 -9.82
C ILE A 262 0.82 -0.43 -9.47
N PHE A 263 -0.24 -0.27 -8.67
CA PHE A 263 -0.95 -1.40 -8.06
C PHE A 263 -1.46 -2.47 -9.03
N PRO A 264 -2.16 -2.13 -10.14
CA PRO A 264 -2.66 -3.13 -11.09
C PRO A 264 -1.56 -4.05 -11.62
N TYR A 265 -0.40 -3.48 -11.95
CA TYR A 265 0.73 -4.23 -12.50
C TYR A 265 1.43 -5.07 -11.43
N LEU A 266 1.52 -4.56 -10.21
CA LEU A 266 2.07 -5.28 -9.07
C LEU A 266 1.21 -6.48 -8.68
N ALA A 267 -0.11 -6.31 -8.65
CA ALA A 267 -1.06 -7.39 -8.38
C ALA A 267 -0.97 -8.51 -9.43
N LEU A 268 -0.85 -8.15 -10.72
CA LEU A 268 -0.67 -9.13 -11.79
C LEU A 268 0.70 -9.83 -11.72
N ALA A 269 1.77 -9.11 -11.35
CA ALA A 269 3.08 -9.71 -11.14
C ALA A 269 3.05 -10.75 -9.99
N LEU A 270 2.33 -10.46 -8.90
CA LEU A 270 2.16 -11.37 -7.76
C LEU A 270 1.38 -12.65 -8.13
N CYS A 271 0.56 -12.64 -9.19
CA CYS A 271 -0.15 -13.84 -9.64
C CYS A 271 0.81 -15.00 -9.99
N VAL A 272 2.10 -14.73 -10.28
CA VAL A 272 3.11 -15.76 -10.55
C VAL A 272 3.22 -16.80 -9.43
N PHE A 273 2.97 -16.40 -8.17
CA PHE A 273 3.05 -17.28 -7.01
C PHE A 273 1.86 -18.23 -6.86
N PHE A 274 0.78 -18.03 -7.62
CA PHE A 274 -0.40 -18.90 -7.62
C PHE A 274 -0.29 -20.04 -8.64
N PHE A 275 0.67 -19.98 -9.56
CA PHE A 275 0.90 -21.03 -10.54
C PHE A 275 1.94 -22.04 -10.05
N PRO A 276 1.85 -23.32 -10.48
CA PRO A 276 2.87 -24.31 -10.17
C PRO A 276 4.24 -23.85 -10.66
N PRO A 277 5.30 -23.97 -9.84
CA PRO A 277 6.65 -23.56 -10.22
C PRO A 277 7.13 -24.11 -11.56
N GLU A 278 6.74 -25.33 -11.91
CA GLU A 278 7.09 -26.00 -13.17
C GLU A 278 6.47 -25.28 -14.37
N THR A 279 5.26 -24.76 -14.22
CA THR A 279 4.58 -23.97 -15.27
C THR A 279 5.32 -22.65 -15.48
N ILE A 280 5.73 -21.98 -14.41
CA ILE A 280 6.52 -20.74 -14.49
C ILE A 280 7.89 -21.02 -15.11
N ARG A 281 8.58 -22.08 -14.67
CA ARG A 281 9.86 -22.53 -15.24
C ARG A 281 9.76 -22.74 -16.75
N ARG A 282 8.79 -23.55 -17.21
CA ARG A 282 8.61 -23.86 -18.64
C ARG A 282 8.29 -22.61 -19.48
N LYS A 283 7.55 -21.64 -18.93
CA LYS A 283 7.19 -20.43 -19.68
C LYS A 283 8.34 -19.42 -19.75
N PHE A 284 8.97 -19.10 -18.62
CA PHE A 284 9.88 -17.96 -18.50
C PHE A 284 11.37 -18.34 -18.36
N LEU A 285 11.65 -19.55 -17.88
CA LEU A 285 13.01 -20.04 -17.57
C LEU A 285 13.26 -21.38 -18.26
N ARG A 286 13.01 -21.47 -19.58
CA ARG A 286 13.08 -22.70 -20.38
C ARG A 286 14.40 -23.47 -20.24
N ARG A 287 15.50 -22.75 -20.01
CA ARG A 287 16.86 -23.30 -19.86
C ARG A 287 17.20 -23.68 -18.41
N LYS A 288 16.32 -23.43 -17.43
CA LYS A 288 16.56 -23.81 -16.03
C LYS A 288 16.40 -25.32 -15.87
N PRO A 289 17.39 -26.02 -15.28
CA PRO A 289 17.26 -27.44 -14.98
C PRO A 289 16.03 -27.74 -14.11
N VAL A 290 15.46 -28.93 -14.31
CA VAL A 290 14.37 -29.43 -13.47
C VAL A 290 14.90 -29.63 -12.06
N PHE A 291 14.20 -29.08 -11.07
CA PHE A 291 14.45 -29.37 -9.66
C PHE A 291 13.79 -30.70 -9.31
N ASP A 292 14.57 -31.63 -8.76
CA ASP A 292 14.07 -32.88 -8.18
C ASP A 292 13.84 -32.71 -6.68
N SER A 293 12.61 -32.98 -6.22
CA SER A 293 12.19 -32.76 -4.83
C SER A 293 12.64 -33.86 -3.86
N ALA A 294 13.43 -34.84 -4.31
CA ALA A 294 13.90 -35.96 -3.49
C ALA A 294 14.90 -35.59 -2.37
N GLN A 295 15.22 -34.31 -2.16
CA GLN A 295 16.17 -33.93 -1.11
C GLN A 295 15.55 -34.03 0.29
N PRO A 296 16.23 -34.74 1.23
CA PRO A 296 15.76 -34.86 2.60
C PRO A 296 15.77 -33.49 3.30
N LEU A 297 14.65 -33.13 3.92
CA LEU A 297 14.54 -31.92 4.73
C LEU A 297 15.31 -32.12 6.04
N SER A 298 16.16 -31.16 6.42
CA SER A 298 16.76 -31.16 7.76
C SER A 298 15.67 -31.13 8.83
N GLN A 299 15.67 -32.15 9.69
CA GLN A 299 14.72 -32.25 10.80
C GLN A 299 14.96 -31.16 11.84
N THR A 300 16.19 -30.67 11.97
CA THR A 300 16.56 -29.59 12.90
C THR A 300 16.52 -28.24 12.19
N MET A 301 15.97 -27.23 12.88
CA MET A 301 16.05 -25.82 12.49
C MET A 301 17.20 -25.16 13.24
N GLY A 302 18.12 -24.55 12.51
CA GLY A 302 19.14 -23.66 13.08
C GLY A 302 18.54 -22.37 13.63
N LEU A 303 19.29 -21.65 14.47
CA LEU A 303 18.83 -20.42 15.13
C LEU A 303 18.38 -19.35 14.11
N ALA A 304 19.16 -19.13 13.03
CA ALA A 304 18.84 -18.13 12.01
C ALA A 304 17.52 -18.41 11.30
N GLU A 305 17.22 -19.68 11.00
CA GLU A 305 15.94 -20.07 10.39
C GLU A 305 14.77 -19.83 11.34
N ARG A 306 14.93 -20.16 12.63
CA ARG A 306 13.90 -19.91 13.65
C ARG A 306 13.63 -18.41 13.82
N SER A 307 14.68 -17.59 13.91
CA SER A 307 14.56 -16.13 14.02
C SER A 307 13.87 -15.53 12.80
N LEU A 308 14.18 -16.02 11.60
CA LEU A 308 13.52 -15.58 10.36
C LEU A 308 12.03 -15.93 10.34
N LEU A 309 11.67 -17.16 10.73
CA LEU A 309 10.29 -17.58 10.79
C LEU A 309 9.50 -16.83 11.88
N LEU A 310 10.11 -16.54 13.03
CA LEU A 310 9.52 -15.68 14.05
C LEU A 310 9.29 -14.26 13.53
N LEU A 311 10.27 -13.68 12.84
CA LEU A 311 10.14 -12.36 12.21
C LEU A 311 8.97 -12.34 11.20
N LEU A 312 8.84 -13.38 10.38
CA LEU A 312 7.73 -13.52 9.44
C LEU A 312 6.38 -13.66 10.16
N ALA A 313 6.32 -14.43 11.25
CA ALA A 313 5.10 -14.59 12.04
C ALA A 313 4.67 -13.26 12.66
N VAL A 314 5.61 -12.52 13.27
CA VAL A 314 5.36 -11.17 13.81
C VAL A 314 4.93 -10.22 12.70
N HIS A 315 5.57 -10.25 11.54
CA HIS A 315 5.19 -9.43 10.40
C HIS A 315 3.75 -9.73 9.95
N LEU A 316 3.38 -10.99 9.74
CA LEU A 316 2.03 -11.35 9.33
C LEU A 316 0.98 -10.99 10.39
N LEU A 317 1.31 -11.16 11.67
CA LEU A 317 0.45 -10.71 12.76
C LEU A 317 0.22 -9.19 12.69
N LEU A 318 1.27 -8.40 12.44
CA LEU A 318 1.13 -6.95 12.23
C LEU A 318 0.28 -6.62 11.00
N GLN A 319 0.44 -7.35 9.89
CA GLN A 319 -0.33 -7.13 8.66
C GLN A 319 -1.82 -7.44 8.82
N VAL A 320 -2.18 -8.32 9.77
CA VAL A 320 -3.56 -8.58 10.17
C VAL A 320 -4.05 -7.56 11.20
N ALA A 321 -3.29 -7.30 12.27
CA ALA A 321 -3.71 -6.43 13.36
C ALA A 321 -3.83 -4.96 12.94
N LEU A 322 -2.92 -4.46 12.10
CA LEU A 322 -2.83 -3.04 11.77
C LEU A 322 -4.07 -2.51 11.02
N PRO A 323 -4.67 -3.24 10.04
CA PRO A 323 -5.96 -2.89 9.46
C PRO A 323 -7.15 -2.97 10.43
N MET A 324 -7.11 -3.85 11.43
CA MET A 324 -8.20 -4.00 12.41
C MET A 324 -8.30 -2.80 13.35
N ARG A 325 -7.23 -2.01 13.50
CA ARG A 325 -7.19 -0.87 14.42
C ARG A 325 -8.29 0.17 14.18
N GLN A 326 -8.84 0.22 12.97
CA GLN A 326 -9.97 1.10 12.64
C GLN A 326 -11.15 0.90 13.60
N TRP A 327 -11.35 -0.32 14.11
CA TRP A 327 -12.45 -0.65 15.03
C TRP A 327 -12.19 -0.21 16.47
N TRP A 328 -10.99 0.26 16.80
CA TRP A 328 -10.70 0.89 18.09
C TRP A 328 -11.16 2.35 18.14
N PHE A 329 -11.41 2.96 16.98
CA PHE A 329 -11.88 4.32 16.87
C PHE A 329 -13.40 4.33 16.63
N PRO A 330 -14.18 5.08 17.40
CA PRO A 330 -15.62 5.16 17.21
C PRO A 330 -15.97 5.94 15.94
N GLY A 331 -17.14 5.63 15.36
CA GLY A 331 -17.69 6.35 14.22
C GLY A 331 -17.16 5.90 12.87
N ASN A 332 -17.27 6.78 11.88
CA ASN A 332 -16.98 6.45 10.48
C ASN A 332 -15.51 6.76 10.13
N THR A 333 -14.69 5.73 9.89
CA THR A 333 -13.27 5.86 9.50
C THR A 333 -13.07 6.66 8.20
N ASN A 334 -14.01 6.63 7.26
CA ASN A 334 -13.95 7.45 6.04
C ASN A 334 -14.16 8.94 6.34
N TRP A 335 -14.72 9.28 7.51
CA TRP A 335 -14.87 10.64 7.99
C TRP A 335 -13.70 11.08 8.86
N SER A 336 -13.42 10.36 9.95
CA SER A 336 -12.40 10.76 10.94
C SER A 336 -10.96 10.54 10.45
N GLU A 337 -10.74 9.67 9.45
CA GLU A 337 -9.42 9.19 8.99
C GLU A 337 -8.64 8.39 10.05
N GLU A 338 -9.20 8.20 11.25
CA GLU A 338 -8.56 7.46 12.33
C GLU A 338 -8.54 5.97 12.00
N GLY A 339 -7.37 5.35 12.13
CA GLY A 339 -7.23 3.95 11.72
C GLY A 339 -7.28 3.70 10.21
N HIS A 340 -7.36 4.73 9.34
CA HIS A 340 -7.54 4.54 7.90
C HIS A 340 -6.25 4.13 7.14
N ARG A 341 -5.12 4.76 7.42
CA ARG A 341 -3.85 4.47 6.71
C ARG A 341 -3.37 3.05 7.02
N MET A 342 -2.66 2.38 6.13
CA MET A 342 -2.13 1.03 6.32
C MET A 342 -3.21 -0.04 6.64
N SER A 343 -4.47 0.23 6.29
CA SER A 343 -5.62 -0.64 6.59
C SER A 343 -6.25 -1.27 5.35
N TRP A 344 -5.57 -1.18 4.20
CA TRP A 344 -6.04 -1.71 2.91
C TRP A 344 -7.38 -1.15 2.44
N HIS A 345 -7.76 0.01 2.96
CA HIS A 345 -8.93 0.78 2.52
C HIS A 345 -8.64 1.40 1.15
N MET A 346 -8.89 0.63 0.10
CA MET A 346 -8.63 1.04 -1.28
C MET A 346 -9.92 1.56 -1.93
N MET A 347 -9.90 2.84 -2.33
CA MET A 347 -10.98 3.48 -3.10
C MET A 347 -12.35 3.33 -2.42
N LEU A 348 -12.56 3.97 -1.27
CA LEU A 348 -13.84 3.87 -0.53
C LEU A 348 -14.63 5.18 -0.46
N ARG A 349 -13.96 6.32 -0.67
CA ARG A 349 -14.57 7.62 -0.43
C ARG A 349 -14.13 8.71 -1.38
N PHE A 350 -14.98 9.70 -1.48
CA PHE A 350 -14.71 11.01 -2.04
C PHE A 350 -15.04 12.06 -0.98
N LYS A 351 -14.03 12.85 -0.56
CA LYS A 351 -14.21 14.00 0.35
C LYS A 351 -13.89 15.28 -0.39
N THR A 352 -14.74 16.27 -0.21
CA THR A 352 -14.54 17.65 -0.68
C THR A 352 -14.83 18.62 0.44
N GLY A 353 -14.21 19.78 0.42
CA GLY A 353 -14.43 20.78 1.44
C GLY A 353 -13.39 21.87 1.41
N PHE A 354 -13.57 22.84 2.29
CA PHE A 354 -12.61 23.91 2.53
C PHE A 354 -12.25 23.98 4.02
N ALA A 355 -11.11 24.60 4.30
CA ALA A 355 -10.69 24.94 5.65
C ALA A 355 -10.14 26.36 5.67
N ARG A 356 -10.52 27.13 6.68
CA ARG A 356 -10.00 28.46 7.00
C ARG A 356 -9.56 28.48 8.45
N PHE A 357 -8.48 29.19 8.75
CA PHE A 357 -7.89 29.17 10.07
C PHE A 357 -7.99 30.55 10.70
N LYS A 358 -8.59 30.63 11.89
CA LYS A 358 -8.55 31.81 12.75
C LYS A 358 -7.32 31.70 13.64
N VAL A 359 -6.39 32.63 13.51
CA VAL A 359 -5.21 32.73 14.37
C VAL A 359 -5.43 33.90 15.33
N VAL A 360 -5.36 33.64 16.63
CA VAL A 360 -5.39 34.67 17.67
C VAL A 360 -3.98 34.79 18.23
N ALA A 361 -3.32 35.92 17.98
CA ALA A 361 -1.93 36.15 18.35
C ALA A 361 -1.82 37.42 19.21
N ASP A 362 -1.46 37.27 20.49
CA ASP A 362 -1.44 38.33 21.51
C ASP A 362 -2.70 39.21 21.49
N GLY A 363 -3.88 38.57 21.39
CA GLY A 363 -5.19 39.23 21.33
C GLY A 363 -5.60 39.75 19.95
N LYS A 364 -4.71 39.76 18.96
CA LYS A 364 -5.03 40.15 17.57
C LYS A 364 -5.56 38.96 16.78
N VAL A 365 -6.56 39.18 15.94
CA VAL A 365 -7.20 38.13 15.14
C VAL A 365 -6.77 38.22 13.68
N PHE A 366 -6.32 37.10 13.12
CA PHE A 366 -5.95 36.95 11.72
C PHE A 366 -6.72 35.77 11.10
N TRP A 367 -7.05 35.89 9.82
CA TRP A 367 -7.67 34.82 9.06
C TRP A 367 -6.72 34.32 7.97
N GLU A 368 -6.31 33.06 8.09
CA GLU A 368 -5.37 32.41 7.17
C GLU A 368 -6.09 31.42 6.26
N ASN A 369 -5.79 31.51 4.97
CA ASN A 369 -6.25 30.55 3.96
C ASN A 369 -5.09 29.61 3.62
N PRO A 370 -5.29 28.28 3.62
CA PRO A 370 -4.21 27.34 3.28
C PRO A 370 -3.58 27.58 1.91
N GLU A 371 -4.34 28.09 0.94
CA GLU A 371 -3.86 28.42 -0.41
C GLU A 371 -2.75 29.46 -0.45
N ALA A 372 -2.60 30.28 0.60
CA ALA A 372 -1.51 31.24 0.69
C ALA A 372 -0.13 30.58 0.93
N HIS A 373 -0.10 29.34 1.41
CA HIS A 373 1.13 28.65 1.81
C HIS A 373 1.29 27.26 1.17
N LEU A 374 0.18 26.65 0.73
CA LEU A 374 0.12 25.26 0.30
C LEU A 374 -0.14 25.15 -1.19
N THR A 375 0.41 24.08 -1.80
CA THR A 375 0.01 23.70 -3.16
C THR A 375 -1.47 23.35 -3.22
N SER A 376 -2.12 23.46 -4.40
CA SER A 376 -3.55 23.15 -4.54
C SER A 376 -3.91 21.72 -4.08
N LYS A 377 -3.00 20.75 -4.26
CA LYS A 377 -3.18 19.38 -3.75
C LYS A 377 -3.16 19.34 -2.22
N GLN A 378 -2.20 20.02 -1.60
CA GLN A 378 -2.10 20.10 -0.14
C GLN A 378 -3.29 20.84 0.46
N THR A 379 -3.75 21.94 -0.13
CA THR A 379 -4.96 22.67 0.32
C THR A 379 -6.17 21.72 0.41
N ARG A 380 -6.49 21.02 -0.68
CA ARG A 380 -7.62 20.05 -0.69
C ARG A 380 -7.43 18.93 0.34
N THR A 381 -6.18 18.52 0.54
CA THR A 381 -5.80 17.42 1.40
C THR A 381 -5.86 17.80 2.88
N VAL A 382 -5.41 18.99 3.24
CA VAL A 382 -5.52 19.59 4.58
C VAL A 382 -6.98 19.82 4.92
N ALA A 383 -7.78 20.38 4.01
CA ALA A 383 -9.17 20.68 4.27
C ALA A 383 -10.03 19.46 4.66
N THR A 384 -9.62 18.26 4.28
CA THR A 384 -10.44 17.04 4.40
C THR A 384 -9.88 15.99 5.37
N ARG A 385 -8.67 16.21 5.92
CA ARG A 385 -7.97 15.24 6.78
C ARG A 385 -7.61 15.86 8.14
N PRO A 386 -8.20 15.37 9.26
CA PRO A 386 -7.99 15.95 10.59
C PRO A 386 -6.52 16.03 11.00
N ASP A 387 -5.74 14.99 10.73
CA ASP A 387 -4.33 14.94 11.10
C ASP A 387 -3.47 15.98 10.37
N LEU A 388 -3.87 16.38 9.16
CA LEU A 388 -3.19 17.43 8.40
C LEU A 388 -3.69 18.82 8.78
N LEU A 389 -4.97 18.97 9.18
CA LEU A 389 -5.47 20.21 9.81
C LEU A 389 -4.68 20.52 11.07
N TRP A 390 -4.45 19.50 11.90
CA TRP A 390 -3.63 19.62 13.10
C TRP A 390 -2.19 20.04 12.74
N GLN A 391 -1.51 19.34 11.83
CA GLN A 391 -0.14 19.72 11.41
C GLN A 391 -0.06 21.14 10.83
N TYR A 392 -1.06 21.56 10.06
CA TYR A 392 -1.10 22.91 9.51
C TYR A 392 -1.32 23.97 10.61
N SER A 393 -2.12 23.65 11.63
CA SER A 393 -2.29 24.51 12.82
C SER A 393 -0.96 24.71 13.56
N GLN A 394 -0.20 23.63 13.72
CA GLN A 394 1.16 23.68 14.30
C GLN A 394 2.13 24.53 13.44
N PHE A 395 2.00 24.48 12.12
CA PHE A 395 2.76 25.34 11.20
C PHE A 395 2.39 26.82 11.38
N LEU A 396 1.11 27.16 11.44
CA LEU A 396 0.64 28.53 11.64
C LEU A 396 1.12 29.08 13.00
N ALA A 397 1.01 28.30 14.07
CA ALA A 397 1.51 28.71 15.39
C ALA A 397 2.99 29.09 15.33
N ARG A 398 3.84 28.23 14.75
CA ARG A 398 5.27 28.53 14.55
C ARG A 398 5.53 29.72 13.64
N LYS A 399 4.73 29.90 12.58
CA LYS A 399 4.83 31.06 11.68
C LYS A 399 4.63 32.36 12.45
N TYR A 400 3.56 32.46 13.25
CA TYR A 400 3.26 33.68 14.02
C TYR A 400 4.24 33.90 15.17
N GLN A 401 4.71 32.84 15.83
CA GLN A 401 5.79 32.95 16.82
C GLN A 401 7.07 33.55 16.21
N LYS A 402 7.43 33.15 14.99
CA LYS A 402 8.56 33.75 14.24
C LYS A 402 8.35 35.20 13.85
N LEU A 403 7.10 35.67 13.77
CA LEU A 403 6.76 37.07 13.56
C LEU A 403 6.81 37.91 14.86
N GLY A 404 7.13 37.28 16.00
CA GLY A 404 7.32 37.96 17.29
C GLY A 404 6.15 37.85 18.27
N TYR A 405 5.05 37.17 17.89
CA TYR A 405 3.92 36.94 18.78
C TYR A 405 4.23 35.88 19.84
N ARG A 406 3.81 36.10 21.09
CA ARG A 406 4.13 35.18 22.21
C ARG A 406 3.03 34.15 22.43
N GLN A 407 1.79 34.61 22.58
CA GLN A 407 0.61 33.76 22.76
C GLN A 407 -0.08 33.58 21.41
N VAL A 408 -0.08 32.36 20.89
CA VAL A 408 -0.69 32.04 19.59
C VAL A 408 -1.65 30.87 19.72
N GLU A 409 -2.89 31.11 19.33
CA GLU A 409 -3.96 30.11 19.27
C GLU A 409 -4.42 29.95 17.83
N VAL A 410 -4.75 28.71 17.44
CA VAL A 410 -5.18 28.40 16.07
C VAL A 410 -6.45 27.56 16.08
N PHE A 411 -7.50 28.09 15.47
CA PHE A 411 -8.81 27.46 15.37
C PHE A 411 -9.13 27.16 13.91
N ALA A 412 -9.57 25.94 13.62
CA ALA A 412 -9.89 25.51 12.25
C ALA A 412 -11.40 25.59 12.00
N HIS A 413 -11.79 26.34 10.98
CA HIS A 413 -13.15 26.41 10.48
C HIS A 413 -13.24 25.62 9.17
N THR A 414 -13.90 24.47 9.23
CA THR A 414 -14.00 23.53 8.11
C THR A 414 -15.42 23.37 7.63
N ASN A 415 -15.62 23.07 6.36
CA ASN A 415 -16.90 22.57 5.87
C ASN A 415 -16.64 21.46 4.86
N VAL A 416 -16.97 20.22 5.23
CA VAL A 416 -16.54 19.02 4.51
C VAL A 416 -17.74 18.14 4.18
N SER A 417 -17.80 17.67 2.93
CA SER A 417 -18.71 16.63 2.45
C SER A 417 -17.97 15.30 2.33
N LEU A 418 -18.68 14.22 2.64
CA LEU A 418 -18.25 12.84 2.41
C LEU A 418 -19.30 12.13 1.57
N ASN A 419 -18.89 11.62 0.40
CA ASN A 419 -19.72 10.84 -0.50
C ASN A 419 -21.08 11.54 -0.78
N ASN A 420 -21.03 12.81 -1.18
CA ASN A 420 -22.18 13.68 -1.52
C ASN A 420 -23.14 14.00 -0.36
N ARG A 421 -22.82 13.64 0.89
CA ARG A 421 -23.60 14.12 2.06
C ARG A 421 -23.50 15.65 2.19
N PRO A 422 -24.50 16.32 2.80
CA PRO A 422 -24.40 17.74 3.13
C PRO A 422 -23.13 18.03 3.91
N ALA A 423 -22.49 19.15 3.57
CA ALA A 423 -21.24 19.53 4.20
C ALA A 423 -21.49 19.90 5.68
N GLN A 424 -20.57 19.48 6.55
CA GLN A 424 -20.60 19.76 7.98
C GLN A 424 -19.19 20.01 8.52
N LEU A 425 -19.09 20.48 9.77
CA LEU A 425 -17.81 20.66 10.45
C LEU A 425 -17.10 19.31 10.58
N LEU A 426 -15.84 19.23 10.13
CA LEU A 426 -14.98 18.06 10.34
C LEU A 426 -14.30 18.10 11.71
N VAL A 427 -14.01 19.31 12.20
CA VAL A 427 -13.34 19.56 13.48
C VAL A 427 -14.08 20.65 14.24
N ASP A 428 -13.99 20.61 15.56
CA ASP A 428 -14.58 21.63 16.44
C ASP A 428 -13.82 22.95 16.27
N SER A 429 -14.53 23.97 15.76
CA SER A 429 -13.95 25.29 15.50
C SER A 429 -13.66 26.11 16.77
N THR A 430 -14.06 25.63 17.95
CA THR A 430 -13.79 26.27 19.25
C THR A 430 -12.51 25.75 19.91
N VAL A 431 -11.93 24.67 19.39
CA VAL A 431 -10.72 24.07 19.96
C VAL A 431 -9.47 24.72 19.37
N ASN A 432 -8.56 25.16 20.26
CA ASN A 432 -7.22 25.60 19.89
C ASN A 432 -6.35 24.39 19.48
N LEU A 433 -6.37 24.04 18.19
CA LEU A 433 -5.62 22.90 17.66
C LEU A 433 -4.10 23.04 17.80
N ALA A 434 -3.57 24.26 17.97
CA ALA A 434 -2.15 24.47 18.22
C ALA A 434 -1.72 23.98 19.61
N ALA A 435 -2.63 23.99 20.60
CA ALA A 435 -2.36 23.54 21.97
C ALA A 435 -2.66 22.04 22.19
N VAL A 436 -3.38 21.40 21.28
CA VAL A 436 -3.74 19.98 21.42
C VAL A 436 -2.54 19.08 21.10
N PRO A 437 -2.13 18.17 22.00
CA PRO A 437 -1.09 17.18 21.67
C PRO A 437 -1.63 16.12 20.70
N TRP A 438 -0.77 15.65 19.79
CA TRP A 438 -1.14 14.56 18.89
C TRP A 438 -1.15 13.22 19.63
N GLN A 439 -2.27 12.49 19.54
CA GLN A 439 -2.42 11.17 20.15
C GLN A 439 -2.80 10.11 19.08
N PRO A 440 -1.85 9.28 18.60
CA PRO A 440 -2.08 8.40 17.45
C PRO A 440 -2.95 7.16 17.75
N HIS A 441 -3.15 6.83 19.02
CA HIS A 441 -3.81 5.59 19.46
C HIS A 441 -5.14 5.83 20.18
N THR A 442 -5.56 7.08 20.33
CA THR A 442 -6.79 7.46 21.02
C THR A 442 -7.65 8.32 20.09
N PRO A 443 -8.98 8.23 20.19
CA PRO A 443 -9.86 9.09 19.42
C PRO A 443 -9.61 10.57 19.75
N SER A 444 -9.51 11.39 18.71
CA SER A 444 -9.33 12.83 18.83
C SER A 444 -10.66 13.51 19.18
N PRO A 445 -10.84 14.07 20.39
CA PRO A 445 -12.14 14.60 20.84
C PRO A 445 -12.60 15.83 20.05
N TRP A 446 -11.68 16.49 19.35
CA TRP A 446 -11.93 17.66 18.51
C TRP A 446 -12.36 17.29 17.08
N VAL A 447 -12.39 16.01 16.71
CA VAL A 447 -12.97 15.56 15.44
C VAL A 447 -14.47 15.38 15.63
N VAL A 448 -15.25 16.20 14.93
CA VAL A 448 -16.71 16.17 15.04
C VAL A 448 -17.23 14.89 14.37
N PRO A 449 -18.06 14.07 15.05
CA PRO A 449 -18.62 12.86 14.46
C PRO A 449 -19.47 13.16 13.21
N LEU A 450 -19.42 12.27 12.22
CA LEU A 450 -20.27 12.37 11.05
C LEU A 450 -21.74 12.25 11.47
N GLN A 451 -22.51 13.31 11.29
CA GLN A 451 -23.95 13.24 11.44
C GLN A 451 -24.56 12.69 10.15
N GLU A 452 -25.22 11.54 10.26
CA GLU A 452 -26.11 11.04 9.22
C GLU A 452 -27.42 11.83 9.33
N LYS A 453 -27.84 12.54 8.28
CA LYS A 453 -29.21 13.07 8.25
C LYS A 453 -30.15 11.86 8.37
N LYS A 454 -30.97 11.85 9.42
CA LYS A 454 -32.15 10.98 9.50
C LYS A 454 -33.09 11.27 8.35
#